data_AF-A0A485ATM4-F1
#
_entry.id   AF-A0A485ATM4-F1
#
_cell.length_a   1.000
_cell.length_b   1.000
_cell.length_c   1.000
_cell.angle_alpha   90.00
_cell.angle_beta   90.00
_cell.angle_gamma   90.00
#
_symmetry.space_group_name_H-M   'P 1'
#
loop_
_entity.id
_entity.type
_entity.pdbx_description
1 polymer ?
#
loop_
_entity_poly.entity_id
_entity_poly.type
_entity_poly.pdbx_seq_one_letter_code
_entity_poly.pdbx_strand_id
1 'polypeptide(L)' 'MYYWKNINFWMFGFFFFFYFFIMGAYFPFFPIWLHDINHISKGDTGIIFACISLFSLLSSQFSVCFLISSAYVNIYCG' A
#
# COMPACT_ATOMS: atom_id res chain seq x y z
N MET A 1 2.37 -22.47 23.13
CA MET A 1 2.20 -21.00 23.00
C MET A 1 3.52 -20.34 22.62
N TYR A 2 3.97 -20.47 21.36
CA TYR A 2 5.26 -19.93 20.89
C TYR A 2 5.14 -18.56 20.19
N TYR A 3 3.92 -18.16 19.79
CA TYR A 3 3.67 -16.92 19.06
C TYR A 3 3.69 -15.66 19.95
N TRP A 4 3.27 -15.79 21.21
CA TRP A 4 3.15 -14.66 22.15
C TRP A 4 4.49 -14.07 22.60
N LYS A 5 5.57 -14.86 22.54
CA LYS A 5 6.92 -14.46 23.00
C LYS A 5 7.81 -13.98 21.86
N ASN A 6 7.37 -14.10 20.61
CA ASN A 6 8.14 -13.72 19.44
C ASN A 6 7.90 -12.25 19.12
N ILE A 7 8.92 -11.42 19.32
CA ILE A 7 8.80 -9.96 19.14
C ILE A 7 8.55 -9.60 17.68
N ASN A 8 9.08 -10.38 16.72
CA ASN A 8 8.85 -10.16 15.30
C ASN A 8 7.37 -10.36 14.92
N PHE A 9 6.69 -11.29 15.59
CA PHE A 9 5.25 -11.51 15.37
C PHE A 9 4.43 -10.30 15.84
N TRP A 10 4.75 -9.75 17.01
CA TRP A 10 4.08 -8.56 17.54
C TRP A 10 4.40 -7.29 16.73
N MET A 11 5.65 -7.10 16.32
CA MET A 11 6.05 -5.97 15.46
C MET A 11 5.36 -6.02 14.10
N PHE A 12 5.31 -7.19 13.46
CA PHE A 12 4.62 -7.37 12.18
C PHE A 12 3.10 -7.22 12.33
N GLY A 13 2.53 -7.71 13.44
CA GLY A 13 1.10 -7.54 13.74
C GLY A 13 0.71 -6.08 13.89
N PHE A 14 1.50 -5.27 14.60
CA PHE A 14 1.28 -3.83 14.70
C PHE A 14 1.49 -3.09 13.38
N PHE A 15 2.52 -3.46 12.62
CA PHE A 15 2.74 -2.89 11.29
C PHE A 15 1.52 -3.10 10.38
N PHE A 16 0.99 -4.32 10.36
CA PHE A 16 -0.22 -4.66 9.61
C PHE A 16 -1.45 -3.91 10.11
N PHE A 17 -1.60 -3.77 11.42
CA PHE A 17 -2.71 -3.03 12.03
C PHE A 17 -2.72 -1.56 11.59
N PHE A 18 -1.60 -0.84 11.72
CA PHE A 18 -1.52 0.56 11.31
C PHE A 18 -1.63 0.72 9.79
N TYR A 19 -1.08 -0.20 9.00
CA TYR A 19 -1.21 -0.18 7.55
C TYR A 19 -2.68 -0.24 7.11
N PHE A 20 -3.46 -1.20 7.64
CA PHE A 20 -4.88 -1.32 7.32
C PHE A 20 -5.70 -0.18 7.92
N PHE A 21 -5.31 0.39 9.05
CA PHE A 21 -5.97 1.56 9.62
C PHE A 21 -5.85 2.78 8.69
N ILE A 22 -4.64 3.06 8.18
CA ILE A 22 -4.40 4.17 7.26
C ILE A 22 -5.13 3.94 5.93
N MET A 23 -5.02 2.73 5.36
CA MET A 23 -5.71 2.38 4.11
C MET A 23 -7.24 2.39 4.25
N GLY A 24 -7.75 1.94 5.39
CA GLY A 24 -9.18 1.90 5.72
C GLY A 24 -9.78 3.27 5.98
N ALA A 25 -8.99 4.25 6.44
CA ALA A 25 -9.43 5.64 6.46
C ALA A 25 -9.31 6.27 5.07
N TYR A 26 -8.17 6.09 4.40
CA TYR A 26 -7.94 6.72 3.10
C TYR A 26 -8.98 6.32 2.06
N PHE A 27 -9.29 5.03 1.90
CA PHE A 27 -10.17 4.55 0.83
C PHE A 27 -11.61 5.12 0.85
N PRO A 28 -12.35 5.13 1.98
CA PRO A 28 -13.68 5.74 2.05
C PRO A 28 -13.64 7.27 2.12
N PHE A 29 -12.63 7.87 2.76
CA PHE A 29 -12.54 9.33 2.87
C PHE A 29 -12.01 10.00 1.60
N PHE A 30 -11.29 9.29 0.74
CA PHE A 30 -10.74 9.83 -0.51
C PHE A 30 -11.79 10.43 -1.45
N PRO A 31 -12.89 9.73 -1.82
CA PRO A 31 -13.92 10.32 -2.68
C PRO A 31 -14.68 11.48 -2.01
N ILE A 32 -14.90 11.41 -0.70
CA ILE A 32 -15.58 12.46 0.07
C ILE A 32 -14.69 13.72 0.13
N TRP A 33 -13.39 13.55 0.39
CA TRP A 33 -12.41 14.63 0.42
C TRP A 33 -12.25 15.31 -0.94
N LEU A 34 -12.25 14.53 -2.03
CA LEU A 34 -12.15 15.07 -3.37
C LEU A 34 -13.38 15.93 -3.75
N HIS A 35 -14.57 15.50 -3.33
CA HIS A 35 -15.82 16.17 -3.65
C HIS A 35 -16.08 17.39 -2.76
N ASP A 36 -15.88 17.26 -1.45
CA ASP A 36 -16.26 18.31 -0.48
C ASP A 36 -15.19 19.38 -0.27
N ILE A 37 -13.90 19.03 -0.39
CA ILE A 37 -12.79 20.00 -0.18
C ILE A 37 -12.31 20.61 -1.50
N ASN A 38 -12.28 19.82 -2.58
CA ASN A 38 -11.79 20.31 -3.88
C ASN A 38 -12.90 20.67 -4.87
N HIS A 39 -14.19 20.45 -4.53
CA HIS A 39 -15.34 20.72 -5.40
C HIS A 39 -15.20 20.16 -6.83
N ILE A 40 -14.47 19.05 -6.97
CA ILE A 40 -14.12 18.47 -8.26
C ILE A 40 -15.33 17.72 -8.85
N SER A 41 -15.52 17.83 -10.16
CA SER A 41 -16.62 17.16 -10.84
C SER A 41 -16.46 15.62 -10.81
N LYS A 42 -17.57 14.90 -10.93
CA LYS A 42 -17.58 13.43 -10.92
C LYS A 42 -16.70 12.83 -12.03
N GLY A 43 -16.55 13.53 -13.16
CA GLY A 43 -15.70 13.07 -14.28
C GLY A 43 -14.21 13.10 -13.94
N ASP A 44 -13.75 14.17 -13.30
CA ASP A 44 -12.36 14.37 -12.91
C ASP A 44 -11.93 13.41 -11.79
N THR A 45 -12.86 13.05 -10.90
CA THR A 45 -12.64 11.99 -9.89
C THR A 45 -12.32 10.64 -10.55
N GLY A 46 -12.99 10.33 -11.67
CA GLY A 46 -12.72 9.13 -12.46
C GLY A 46 -11.35 9.15 -13.11
N ILE A 47 -10.88 10.31 -13.58
CA ILE A 47 -9.53 10.48 -14.14
C ILE A 47 -8.48 10.23 -13.05
N ILE A 48 -8.68 10.77 -11.85
CA ILE A 48 -7.76 10.55 -10.72
C ILE A 48 -7.70 9.07 -10.34
N PHE A 49 -8.83 8.37 -10.32
CA PHE A 49 -8.85 6.92 -10.09
C PHE A 49 -8.11 6.14 -11.20
N ALA A 50 -8.24 6.57 -12.46
CA ALA A 50 -7.51 5.98 -13.58
C ALA A 50 -5.99 6.24 -13.50
N CYS A 51 -5.57 7.43 -13.06
CA CYS A 51 -4.16 7.73 -12.83
C CYS A 51 -3.57 6.89 -11.68
N ILE A 52 -4.33 6.70 -10.60
CA ILE A 52 -3.93 5.84 -9.46
C ILE A 52 -3.78 4.39 -9.91
N SER A 53 -4.70 3.86 -10.72
CA SER A 53 -4.62 2.47 -11.20
C SER A 53 -3.44 2.27 -12.17
N LEU A 54 -3.17 3.23 -13.05
CA LEU A 54 -2.00 3.20 -13.95
C LEU A 54 -0.70 3.21 -13.14
N PHE A 55 -0.57 4.10 -12.16
CA PHE A 55 0.60 4.15 -11.29
C PHE A 55 0.77 2.86 -10.46
N SER A 56 -0.33 2.29 -9.98
CA SER A 56 -0.32 1.01 -9.27
C SER A 56 0.22 -0.14 -10.13
N LEU A 57 -0.11 -0.18 -11.43
CA LEU A 57 0.39 -1.21 -12.34
C LEU A 57 1.90 -1.09 -12.57
N LEU A 58 2.40 0.14 -12.76
CA LEU A 58 3.84 0.38 -12.95
C LEU A 58 4.65 0.10 -11.67
N SER A 59 4.15 0.57 -10.52
CA SER A 59 4.84 0.42 -9.23
C SER A 59 4.86 -1.03 -8.74
N SER A 60 3.78 -1.79 -8.95
CA SER A 60 3.72 -3.20 -8.56
C SER A 60 4.72 -4.05 -9.34
N GLN A 61 4.82 -3.87 -10.66
CA GLN A 61 5.79 -4.61 -11.48
C GLN A 61 7.24 -4.26 -11.12
N PHE A 62 7.54 -2.98 -10.86
CA PHE A 62 8.87 -2.54 -10.46
C PHE A 62 9.28 -3.09 -9.09
N SER A 63 8.37 -3.04 -8.10
CA SER A 63 8.62 -3.54 -6.74
C SER A 63 8.88 -5.04 -6.72
N VAL A 64 8.12 -5.82 -7.51
CA VAL A 64 8.34 -7.27 -7.64
C VAL A 64 9.71 -7.57 -8.24
N CYS A 65 10.11 -6.85 -9.30
CA CYS A 65 11.42 -7.04 -9.93
C CYS A 65 12.58 -6.71 -8.96
N PHE A 66 12.44 -5.64 -8.18
CA PHE A 66 13.42 -5.25 -7.16
C PHE A 66 13.53 -6.27 -6.03
N LEU A 67 12.41 -6.78 -5.53
CA LEU A 67 12.38 -7.82 -4.50
C LEU A 67 13.04 -9.11 -4.97
N ILE A 68 12.77 -9.52 -6.21
CA ILE A 68 13.41 -10.68 -6.82
C ILE A 68 14.93 -10.45 -6.88
N SER A 69 15.39 -9.32 -7.44
CA SER A 69 16.82 -9.00 -7.52
C SER A 69 17.50 -8.96 -6.14
N SER A 70 16.87 -8.36 -5.14
CA SER A 70 17.39 -8.29 -3.76
C SER A 70 17.45 -9.67 -3.10
N ALA A 71 16.44 -10.52 -3.33
CA ALA A 71 16.43 -11.90 -2.83
C ALA A 71 17.52 -12.76 -3.49
N TYR A 72 17.73 -12.60 -4.81
CA TYR A 72 18.86 -13.23 -5.52
C TYR A 72 20.19 -12.79 -4.90
N VAL A 73 20.43 -11.50 -4.67
CA VAL A 73 21.68 -11.05 -4.02
C VAL A 73 21.87 -11.64 -2.62
N ASN A 74 20.80 -11.77 -1.81
CA ASN A 74 20.89 -12.33 -0.46
C ASN A 74 21.21 -13.84 -0.46
N ILE A 75 20.74 -14.59 -1.46
CA ILE A 75 20.97 -16.05 -1.58
C ILE A 75 22.37 -16.38 -2.11
N TYR A 76 22.91 -15.57 -3.02
CA TYR A 76 24.22 -15.84 -3.66
C TYR A 76 25.40 -15.17 -2.93
N CYS A 77 25.15 -14.25 -1.99
CA CYS A 77 26.19 -13.47 -1.29
C CYS A 77 26.14 -13.64 0.25
N GLY A 78 25.52 -14.71 0.75
CA GLY A 78 25.56 -15.16 2.14
C GLY A 78 26.12 -16.57 2.24
#